data_AF-A0A964IX86-F1
#
_entry.id   AF-A0A964IX86-F1
#
_cell.length_a   1.000
_cell.length_b   1.000
_cell.length_c   1.000
_cell.angle_alpha   90.00
_cell.angle_beta   90.00
_cell.angle_gamma   90.00
#
_symmetry.space_group_name_H-M   'P 1'
#
loop_
_entity.id
_entity.type
_entity.pdbx_description
1 polymer ?
#
loop_
_entity_poly.entity_id
_entity_poly.type
_entity_poly.pdbx_seq_one_letter_code
_entity_poly.pdbx_strand_id
1 'polypeptide(L)' 'MHHSALLNVMIAAARKAARSLKRDFGELEKLQVSLKGPANFVTAADRRAEETLYAELSKARPGYS' A
#
# COMPACT_ATOMS: atom_id res chain seq x y z
N MET A 1 -19.29 -0.14 -14.17
CA MET A 1 -19.69 -0.83 -12.93
C MET A 1 -20.06 0.25 -11.92
N HIS A 2 -21.28 0.27 -11.39
CA HIS A 2 -21.65 1.21 -10.34
C HIS A 2 -21.23 0.62 -8.98
N HIS A 3 -20.36 1.33 -8.28
CA HIS A 3 -19.96 0.99 -6.93
C HIS A 3 -20.58 1.99 -5.95
N SER A 4 -20.87 1.53 -4.73
CA SER A 4 -21.26 2.43 -3.65
C SER A 4 -20.14 3.44 -3.35
N ALA A 5 -20.49 4.58 -2.75
CA ALA A 5 -19.50 5.59 -2.37
C ALA A 5 -18.40 5.02 -1.47
N LEU A 6 -18.74 4.08 -0.57
CA LEU A 6 -17.79 3.38 0.27
C LEU A 6 -16.83 2.51 -0.54
N LEU A 7 -17.36 1.70 -1.47
CA LEU A 7 -16.53 0.85 -2.33
C LEU A 7 -15.59 1.67 -3.21
N ASN A 8 -16.03 2.81 -3.73
CA ASN A 8 -15.16 3.70 -4.52
C ASN A 8 -13.95 4.18 -3.71
N VAL A 9 -14.16 4.54 -2.44
CA VAL A 9 -13.08 4.93 -1.52
C VAL A 9 -12.13 3.76 -1.27
N MET A 10 -12.65 2.57 -0.96
CA MET A 10 -11.82 1.39 -0.72
C MET A 10 -10.98 1.02 -1.94
N ILE A 11 -11.58 1.05 -3.13
CA ILE A 11 -10.89 0.76 -4.39
C ILE A 11 -9.79 1.81 -4.66
N ALA A 12 -10.07 3.10 -4.40
CA ALA A 12 -9.08 4.16 -4.57
C ALA A 12 -7.88 3.99 -3.62
N ALA A 13 -8.14 3.71 -2.34
CA ALA A 13 -7.11 3.46 -1.33
C ALA A 13 -6.25 2.23 -1.70
N ALA A 14 -6.87 1.11 -2.05
CA ALA A 14 -6.18 -0.10 -2.47
C ALA A 14 -5.32 0.14 -3.72
N ARG A 15 -5.84 0.85 -4.73
CA ARG A 15 -5.07 1.22 -5.93
C ARG A 15 -3.88 2.12 -5.59
N LYS A 16 -4.00 3.01 -4.59
CA LYS A 16 -2.90 3.88 -4.17
C LYS A 16 -1.79 3.09 -3.49
N ALA A 17 -2.13 2.21 -2.54
CA ALA A 17 -1.17 1.32 -1.89
C ALA A 17 -0.48 0.39 -2.91
N ALA A 18 -1.24 -0.19 -3.84
CA ALA A 18 -0.71 -1.08 -4.88
C ALA A 18 0.34 -0.40 -5.78
N ARG A 19 0.25 0.92 -6.03
CA ARG A 19 1.28 1.64 -6.78
C ARG A 19 2.63 1.68 -6.05
N SER A 20 2.63 1.77 -4.72
CA SER A 20 3.87 1.67 -3.95
C SER A 20 4.42 0.25 -4.03
N LEU A 21 3.57 -0.75 -3.74
CA LEU A 21 3.96 -2.16 -3.77
C LEU A 21 4.53 -2.58 -5.13
N LYS A 22 3.95 -2.11 -6.24
CA LYS A 22 4.45 -2.41 -7.59
C LYS A 22 5.85 -1.81 -7.83
N ARG A 23 6.09 -0.58 -7.36
CA ARG A 23 7.42 0.06 -7.43
C ARG A 23 8.43 -0.72 -6.62
N ASP A 24 8.04 -1.03 -5.39
CA ASP A 24 8.84 -1.79 -4.45
C ASP A 24 9.22 -3.15 -5.05
N PHE A 25 8.26 -3.86 -5.62
CA PHE A 25 8.53 -5.12 -6.30
C PHE A 25 9.52 -4.99 -7.47
N GLY A 26 9.45 -3.91 -8.25
CA GLY A 26 10.44 -3.65 -9.30
C GLY A 26 11.84 -3.33 -8.79
N GLU A 27 11.98 -2.92 -7.53
CA GLU A 27 13.28 -2.65 -6.89
C GLU A 27 13.86 -3.87 -6.17
N LEU A 28 13.07 -4.93 -5.94
CA LEU A 28 13.52 -6.17 -5.30
C LEU A 28 14.75 -6.80 -5.98
N GLU A 29 14.82 -6.73 -7.32
CA GLU A 29 15.98 -7.23 -8.07
C GLU A 29 17.27 -6.50 -7.68
N LYS A 30 17.18 -5.20 -7.36
CA LYS A 30 18.33 -4.41 -6.89
C LYS A 30 18.71 -4.76 -5.44
N LEU A 31 17.74 -5.19 -4.64
CA LEU A 31 17.95 -5.62 -3.27
C LEU A 31 18.59 -7.01 -3.15
N GLN A 32 18.46 -7.88 -4.16
CA GLN A 32 19.21 -9.15 -4.17
C GLN A 32 20.73 -8.93 -4.13
N VAL A 33 21.21 -7.77 -4.59
CA VAL A 33 22.64 -7.38 -4.54
C VAL A 33 23.03 -6.70 -3.21
N SER A 34 22.04 -6.33 -2.39
CA SER A 34 22.21 -5.60 -1.12
C SER A 34 22.17 -6.54 0.08
N LEU A 35 23.14 -6.42 0.99
CA LEU A 35 23.30 -7.24 2.20
C LEU A 35 22.08 -7.28 3.15
N LYS A 36 21.10 -6.39 2.99
CA LYS A 36 19.95 -6.27 3.92
C LYS A 36 18.87 -7.34 3.74
N GLY A 37 18.93 -8.13 2.67
CA GLY A 37 18.10 -9.31 2.45
C GLY A 37 16.61 -9.04 2.14
N PRO A 38 15.90 -10.00 1.52
CA PRO A 38 14.51 -9.82 1.07
C PRO A 38 13.50 -9.56 2.21
N ALA A 39 13.72 -10.13 3.40
CA ALA A 39 12.78 -10.03 4.52
C ALA A 39 12.56 -8.58 4.99
N ASN A 40 13.63 -7.80 5.12
CA ASN A 40 13.55 -6.39 5.52
C ASN A 40 12.79 -5.53 4.51
N PHE A 41 12.88 -5.90 3.23
CA PHE A 41 12.16 -5.21 2.17
C PHE A 41 10.65 -5.44 2.25
N VAL A 42 10.25 -6.70 2.43
CA VAL A 42 8.84 -7.06 2.56
C VAL A 42 8.20 -6.31 3.73
N THR A 43 8.86 -6.26 4.89
CA THR A 43 8.38 -5.50 6.05
C THR A 43 8.23 -3.99 5.75
N ALA A 44 9.18 -3.39 5.03
CA ALA A 44 9.11 -1.97 4.70
C ALA A 44 8.04 -1.63 3.64
N ALA A 45 7.81 -2.53 2.69
CA ALA A 45 6.76 -2.40 1.69
C ALA A 45 5.36 -2.56 2.32
N ASP A 46 5.22 -3.53 3.22
CA ASP A 46 4.00 -3.80 3.98
C ASP A 46 3.58 -2.60 4.85
N ARG A 47 4.50 -2.09 5.69
CA ARG A 47 4.24 -0.90 6.52
C ARG A 47 3.79 0.32 5.72
N ARG A 48 4.44 0.60 4.58
CA ARG A 48 4.06 1.72 3.71
C ARG A 48 2.68 1.53 3.08
N ALA A 49 2.33 0.29 2.73
CA ALA A 49 1.00 -0.02 2.21
C ALA A 49 -0.07 0.20 3.29
N GLU A 50 0.18 -0.25 4.53
CA GLU A 50 -0.70 -0.04 5.67
C GLU A 50 -0.89 1.45 5.99
N GLU A 51 0.20 2.20 6.11
CA GLU A 51 0.15 3.66 6.33
C GLU A 51 -0.68 4.38 5.25
N THR A 52 -0.51 3.97 3.99
CA THR A 52 -1.27 4.54 2.87
C THR A 52 -2.75 4.20 2.98
N LEU A 53 -3.08 2.94 3.28
CA LEU A 53 -4.46 2.50 3.43
C LEU A 53 -5.14 3.24 4.58
N TYR A 54 -4.49 3.28 5.74
CA TYR A 54 -4.99 3.97 6.92
C TYR A 54 -5.23 5.45 6.61
N ALA A 55 -4.24 6.16 6.07
CA ALA A 55 -4.38 7.59 5.75
C ALA A 55 -5.54 7.88 4.78
N GLU A 56 -5.70 7.09 3.73
CA GLU A 56 -6.79 7.32 2.75
C GLU A 56 -8.17 6.98 3.32
N LEU A 57 -8.28 5.87 4.05
CA LEU A 57 -9.56 5.43 4.62
C LEU A 57 -9.99 6.33 5.77
N SER A 58 -9.08 6.68 6.69
CA SER A 58 -9.35 7.60 7.80
C SER A 58 -9.70 9.00 7.32
N LYS A 59 -9.05 9.49 6.24
CA LYS A 59 -9.43 10.77 5.62
C LYS A 59 -10.84 10.74 5.03
N ALA A 60 -11.21 9.63 4.39
CA ALA A 60 -12.51 9.52 3.74
C ALA A 60 -13.65 9.25 4.74
N ARG A 61 -13.37 8.59 5.87
CA ARG A 61 -14.33 8.24 6.93
C ARG A 61 -13.68 8.37 8.33
N PRO A 62 -13.57 9.60 8.88
CA PRO A 62 -12.90 9.85 10.16
C PRO A 62 -13.62 9.33 11.41
N GLY A 63 -14.80 8.69 11.26
CA GLY A 63 -15.57 8.10 12.36
C GLY A 63 -15.55 6.58 12.42
N TYR A 64 -14.76 5.93 11.56
CA TYR A 64 -14.55 4.48 11.63
C TYR A 64 -13.29 4.26 12.47
N SER A 65 -13.48 3.73 13.67
CA SER A 65 -12.44 3.36 14.63
C SER A 65 -12.22 1.85 14.62
#